data_AF-A0AAP0Q475-F1
#
_entry.id   AF-A0AAP0Q475-F1
#
_cell.length_a   1.000
_cell.length_b   1.000
_cell.length_c   1.000
_cell.angle_alpha   90.00
_cell.angle_beta   90.00
_cell.angle_gamma   90.00
#
_symmetry.space_group_name_H-M   'P 1'
#
loop_
_entity.id
_entity.type
_entity.pdbx_description
1 polymer ?
#
loop_
_entity_poly.entity_id
_entity_poly.type
_entity_poly.pdbx_seq_one_letter_code
_entity_poly.pdbx_strand_id
1 'polypeptide(L)'
;MLRLITTLPSSSSLFLETVDGPRSRSFRAASTTICSSSSSRNHGQVPKLEPFSRSKADRWLREPSLIEKTENDISDYCLALEGDDCYYCWRSYFELKELERTCPKKDVERLILESGGMRSLMSCIHRMSEMVETKKREAEPQKPMEKPFPRPDGLPKSVEEIEEEENARMADSAFTRLLRAKGKFPAWYSPLPDHETD
;
A
#
# COMPACT_ATOMS: atom_id res chain seq x y z
N MET A 1 -6.81 18.82 44.89
CA MET A 1 -6.11 20.00 44.31
C MET A 1 -4.86 19.49 43.61
N LEU A 2 -4.54 20.00 42.43
CA LEU A 2 -3.36 19.59 41.65
C LEU A 2 -2.13 20.41 42.05
N ARG A 3 -0.94 19.79 42.06
CA ARG A 3 0.34 20.49 41.89
C ARG A 3 1.24 19.63 40.99
N LEU A 4 1.73 20.23 39.91
CA LEU A 4 2.69 19.61 39.01
C LEU A 4 4.08 19.60 39.66
N ILE A 5 4.92 18.65 39.25
CA ILE A 5 6.37 18.71 39.43
C ILE A 5 6.96 18.81 38.03
N THR A 6 7.57 19.95 37.70
CA THR A 6 8.23 20.18 36.41
C THR A 6 9.65 20.61 36.69
N THR A 7 10.62 19.74 36.41
CA THR A 7 12.04 19.96 36.69
C THR A 7 12.78 20.39 35.43
N LEU A 8 13.25 21.65 35.41
CA LEU A 8 14.31 22.12 34.52
C LEU A 8 15.58 22.39 35.32
N PRO A 9 16.74 21.96 34.81
CA PRO A 9 18.02 22.65 35.01
C PRO A 9 18.78 22.84 33.66
N SER A 10 19.78 23.72 33.51
CA SER A 10 20.13 24.98 34.21
C SER A 10 21.31 25.67 33.49
N SER A 11 21.26 27.00 33.30
CA SER A 11 22.40 27.98 33.13
C SER A 11 23.44 27.72 32.00
N SER A 12 24.25 28.67 31.49
CA SER A 12 24.60 30.10 31.76
C SER A 12 24.79 30.83 30.39
N SER A 13 24.95 32.15 30.12
CA SER A 13 25.40 33.40 30.80
C SER A 13 26.92 33.51 31.13
N LEU A 14 27.64 34.61 30.93
CA LEU A 14 27.42 35.96 30.32
C LEU A 14 28.30 36.10 29.02
N PHE A 15 28.61 37.20 28.33
CA PHE A 15 28.54 38.69 28.42
C PHE A 15 28.25 39.26 26.99
N LEU A 16 27.92 40.53 26.66
CA LEU A 16 27.97 41.88 27.27
C LEU A 16 29.26 42.72 27.02
N GLU A 17 29.22 43.61 26.01
CA GLU A 17 29.91 44.93 25.95
C GLU A 17 28.98 45.95 25.24
N THR A 18 29.11 47.26 25.51
CA THR A 18 28.20 48.32 24.99
C THR A 18 28.93 49.66 24.88
N VAL A 19 28.68 50.43 23.82
CA VAL A 19 29.14 51.82 23.64
C VAL A 19 28.02 52.69 23.08
N ASP A 20 27.76 53.81 23.74
CA ASP A 20 26.72 54.79 23.37
C ASP A 20 27.24 55.89 22.43
N GLY A 21 26.33 56.50 21.65
CA GLY A 21 26.66 57.69 20.84
C GLY A 21 25.56 58.11 19.85
N PRO A 22 24.62 59.00 20.22
CA PRO A 22 23.51 59.38 19.36
C PRO A 22 23.87 60.51 18.38
N ARG A 23 23.43 60.40 17.12
CA ARG A 23 23.37 61.57 16.21
C ARG A 23 22.22 61.51 15.20
N SER A 24 21.25 62.39 15.36
CA SER A 24 20.17 62.60 14.40
C SER A 24 20.64 63.40 13.18
N ARG A 25 20.28 62.97 11.95
CA ARG A 25 19.70 63.81 10.88
C ARG A 25 19.50 63.07 9.54
N SER A 26 18.61 63.67 8.74
CA SER A 26 18.44 63.54 7.28
C SER A 26 17.79 62.27 6.73
N PHE A 27 16.57 62.46 6.22
CA PHE A 27 16.03 61.66 5.12
C PHE A 27 17.01 61.62 3.94
N ARG A 28 17.13 60.46 3.29
CA ARG A 28 17.42 60.32 1.85
C ARG A 28 16.62 59.15 1.30
N ALA A 29 15.77 59.41 0.31
CA ALA A 29 15.09 58.34 -0.42
C ALA A 29 16.12 57.60 -1.30
N ALA A 30 16.07 56.27 -1.30
CA ALA A 30 16.99 55.44 -2.08
C ALA A 30 16.53 55.34 -3.55
N SER A 31 16.85 56.34 -4.35
CA SER A 31 16.72 56.27 -5.81
C SER A 31 17.83 55.37 -6.38
N THR A 32 17.56 54.08 -6.58
CA THR A 32 18.46 53.17 -7.28
C THR A 32 18.30 53.29 -8.79
N THR A 33 19.31 53.81 -9.46
CA THR A 33 19.34 54.11 -10.90
C THR A 33 19.19 52.87 -11.77
N ILE A 34 18.33 52.94 -12.80
CA ILE A 34 18.24 51.91 -13.85
C ILE A 34 19.37 52.13 -14.86
N CYS A 35 20.38 51.26 -14.84
CA CYS A 35 21.53 51.34 -15.74
C CYS A 35 21.26 50.74 -17.13
N SER A 36 20.55 51.47 -17.99
CA SER A 36 20.40 51.12 -19.41
C SER A 36 21.71 51.29 -20.18
N SER A 37 22.48 50.21 -20.35
CA SER A 37 23.77 50.21 -21.05
C SER A 37 23.71 49.42 -22.36
N SER A 38 23.39 50.11 -23.46
CA SER A 38 23.28 49.51 -24.80
C SER A 38 24.57 49.70 -25.61
N SER A 39 25.48 48.72 -25.55
CA SER A 39 26.65 48.55 -26.45
C SER A 39 27.33 47.20 -26.17
N SER A 40 27.99 46.53 -27.11
CA SER A 40 27.89 46.49 -28.57
C SER A 40 28.72 45.29 -29.03
N ARG A 41 28.19 44.45 -29.94
CA ARG A 41 28.93 43.44 -30.75
C ARG A 41 30.03 42.62 -30.03
N ASN A 42 29.67 41.42 -29.57
CA ASN A 42 30.39 40.21 -29.97
C ASN A 42 29.48 38.98 -29.78
N HIS A 43 29.64 37.96 -30.64
CA HIS A 43 28.68 36.86 -30.77
C HIS A 43 28.88 35.73 -29.75
N GLY A 44 28.75 36.05 -28.46
CA GLY A 44 28.36 35.09 -27.44
C GLY A 44 26.86 35.22 -27.19
N GLN A 45 26.05 34.28 -27.68
CA GLN A 45 24.63 34.22 -27.32
C GLN A 45 24.51 33.73 -25.88
N VAL A 46 24.60 34.66 -24.92
CA VAL A 46 24.18 34.42 -23.53
C VAL A 46 22.75 33.89 -23.59
N PRO A 47 22.47 32.65 -23.14
CA PRO A 47 21.11 32.13 -23.13
C PRO A 47 20.24 33.07 -22.29
N LYS A 48 19.12 33.55 -22.85
CA LYS A 48 18.19 34.39 -22.11
C LYS A 48 17.58 33.56 -20.98
N LEU A 49 18.13 33.73 -19.78
CA LEU A 49 17.58 33.16 -18.57
C LEU A 49 16.20 33.78 -18.32
N GLU A 50 15.23 32.95 -17.96
CA GLU A 50 13.92 33.41 -17.49
C GLU A 50 14.08 34.40 -16.33
N PRO A 51 13.26 35.47 -16.25
CA PRO A 51 13.37 36.44 -15.17
C PRO A 51 13.29 35.79 -13.78
N PHE A 52 14.28 36.07 -12.93
CA PHE A 52 14.32 35.57 -11.55
C PHE A 52 13.04 35.91 -10.76
N SER A 53 12.37 37.01 -11.11
CA SER A 53 11.04 37.38 -10.62
C SER A 53 9.91 36.59 -11.32
N ARG A 54 9.89 35.27 -11.13
CA ARG A 54 8.75 34.44 -11.57
C ARG A 54 7.48 34.87 -10.85
N SER A 55 6.37 34.90 -11.57
CA SER A 55 5.08 35.26 -10.97
C SER A 55 4.61 34.17 -10.00
N LYS A 56 3.77 34.52 -9.01
CA LYS A 56 3.14 33.50 -8.15
C LYS A 56 2.31 32.51 -8.97
N ALA A 57 1.68 32.96 -10.06
CA ALA A 57 0.91 32.10 -10.96
C ALA A 57 1.78 31.07 -11.70
N ASP A 58 2.96 31.46 -12.22
CA ASP A 58 3.92 30.54 -12.87
C ASP A 58 4.34 29.42 -11.91
N ARG A 59 4.60 29.76 -10.64
CA ARG A 59 4.96 28.77 -9.62
C ARG A 59 3.86 27.73 -9.41
N TRP A 60 2.60 28.17 -9.31
CA TRP A 60 1.46 27.27 -9.08
C TRP A 60 1.10 26.46 -10.34
N LEU A 61 1.27 27.02 -11.54
CA LEU A 61 1.03 26.32 -12.81
C LEU A 61 2.04 25.20 -13.08
N ARG A 62 3.23 25.25 -12.46
CA ARG A 62 4.30 24.25 -12.54
C ARG A 62 4.47 23.38 -11.30
N GLU A 63 3.66 23.56 -10.27
CA GLU A 63 3.79 22.79 -9.03
C GLU A 63 2.96 21.50 -9.15
N PRO A 64 3.59 20.30 -9.13
CA PRO A 64 2.88 19.03 -9.30
C PRO A 64 1.88 18.80 -8.17
N SER A 65 0.84 18.01 -8.47
CA SER A 65 -0.22 17.68 -7.51
C SER A 65 0.33 16.90 -6.30
N LEU A 66 -0.38 16.88 -5.17
CA LEU A 66 0.11 16.18 -3.97
C LEU A 66 0.31 14.68 -4.22
N ILE A 67 -0.61 14.06 -4.98
CA ILE A 67 -0.54 12.64 -5.36
C ILE A 67 0.66 12.40 -6.27
N GLU A 68 0.87 13.24 -7.28
CA GLU A 68 2.01 13.20 -8.21
C GLU A 68 3.35 13.42 -7.50
N LYS A 69 3.42 14.28 -6.48
CA LYS A 69 4.59 14.41 -5.61
C LYS A 69 4.89 13.08 -4.90
N THR A 70 3.90 12.50 -4.22
CA THR A 70 4.09 11.21 -3.55
C THR A 70 4.35 10.04 -4.50
N GLU A 71 3.86 10.10 -5.73
CA GLU A 71 4.18 9.12 -6.78
C GLU A 71 5.68 9.12 -7.09
N ASN A 72 6.26 10.32 -7.27
CA ASN A 72 7.71 10.47 -7.46
C ASN A 72 8.47 10.06 -6.20
N ASP A 73 8.05 10.53 -5.01
CA ASP A 73 8.69 10.20 -3.72
C ASP A 73 8.71 8.67 -3.45
N ILE A 74 7.62 7.95 -3.80
CA ILE A 74 7.57 6.49 -3.74
C ILE A 74 8.55 5.90 -4.77
N SER A 75 8.58 6.38 -6.02
CA SER A 75 9.49 5.82 -7.02
C SER A 75 10.97 6.00 -6.65
N ASP A 76 11.35 7.16 -6.09
CA ASP A 76 12.71 7.42 -5.59
C ASP A 76 13.05 6.52 -4.39
N TYR A 77 12.07 6.27 -3.51
CA TYR A 77 12.23 5.31 -2.42
C TYR A 77 12.34 3.86 -2.90
N CYS A 78 11.62 3.45 -3.95
CA CYS A 78 11.74 2.11 -4.53
C CYS A 78 13.10 1.89 -5.23
N LEU A 79 13.69 2.93 -5.82
CA LEU A 79 15.04 2.90 -6.38
C LEU A 79 16.15 2.76 -5.32
N ALA A 80 15.85 3.07 -4.05
CA ALA A 80 16.77 2.91 -2.91
C ALA A 80 16.62 1.55 -2.19
N LEU A 81 15.80 0.63 -2.72
CA LEU A 81 15.56 -0.70 -2.15
C LEU A 81 16.01 -1.81 -3.11
N GLU A 82 16.39 -2.95 -2.54
CA GLU A 82 16.77 -4.16 -3.28
C GLU A 82 15.89 -5.35 -2.86
N GLY A 83 15.80 -6.38 -3.70
CA GLY A 83 15.06 -7.61 -3.41
C GLY A 83 13.55 -7.42 -3.24
N ASP A 84 12.93 -8.21 -2.36
CA ASP A 84 11.49 -8.25 -2.16
C ASP A 84 10.90 -6.93 -1.63
N ASP A 85 11.68 -6.16 -0.84
CA ASP A 85 11.31 -4.81 -0.37
C ASP A 85 11.09 -3.85 -1.56
N CYS A 86 11.90 -3.98 -2.62
CA CYS A 86 11.73 -3.21 -3.87
C CYS A 86 10.46 -3.61 -4.63
N TYR A 87 10.19 -4.92 -4.75
CA TYR A 87 8.96 -5.42 -5.38
C TYR A 87 7.69 -4.94 -4.64
N TYR A 88 7.70 -5.01 -3.30
CA TYR A 88 6.60 -4.50 -2.48
C TYR A 88 6.39 -3.00 -2.67
N CYS A 89 7.47 -2.22 -2.72
CA CYS A 89 7.44 -0.78 -3.00
C CYS A 89 6.81 -0.45 -4.37
N TRP A 90 7.28 -1.09 -5.45
CA TRP A 90 6.70 -0.89 -6.78
C TRP A 90 5.23 -1.31 -6.83
N ARG A 91 4.83 -2.33 -6.07
CA ARG A 91 3.43 -2.71 -5.92
C ARG A 91 2.61 -1.58 -5.25
N SER A 92 3.10 -0.94 -4.18
CA SER A 92 2.44 0.21 -3.57
C SER A 92 2.26 1.37 -4.56
N TYR A 93 3.26 1.64 -5.40
CA TYR A 93 3.21 2.67 -6.45
C TYR A 93 2.09 2.42 -7.46
N PHE A 94 1.91 1.19 -7.95
CA PHE A 94 0.81 0.86 -8.86
C PHE A 94 -0.56 0.91 -8.17
N GLU A 95 -0.66 0.46 -6.93
CA GLU A 95 -1.90 0.52 -6.17
C GLU A 95 -2.33 1.97 -5.84
N LEU A 96 -1.39 2.90 -5.63
CA LEU A 96 -1.70 4.34 -5.49
C LEU A 96 -2.31 4.92 -6.78
N LYS A 97 -1.83 4.51 -7.96
CA LYS A 97 -2.37 4.94 -9.26
C LYS A 97 -3.76 4.39 -9.55
N GLU A 98 -4.07 3.20 -9.04
CA GLU A 98 -5.43 2.66 -9.10
C GLU A 98 -6.34 3.39 -8.11
N LEU A 99 -5.88 3.68 -6.89
CA LEU A 99 -6.64 4.49 -5.93
C LEU A 99 -6.94 5.90 -6.45
N GLU A 100 -6.04 6.56 -7.21
CA GLU A 100 -6.33 7.84 -7.86
C GLU A 100 -7.45 7.73 -8.92
N ARG A 101 -7.61 6.56 -9.54
CA ARG A 101 -8.67 6.27 -10.52
C ARG A 101 -10.00 5.88 -9.88
N THR A 102 -9.97 5.08 -8.81
CA THR A 102 -11.16 4.50 -8.19
C THR A 102 -11.75 5.36 -7.07
N CYS A 103 -10.94 6.17 -6.40
CA CYS A 103 -11.33 6.95 -5.22
C CYS A 103 -11.31 8.47 -5.51
N PRO A 104 -12.13 9.27 -4.80
CA PRO A 104 -12.08 10.72 -4.94
C PRO A 104 -10.73 11.24 -4.45
N LYS A 105 -10.05 12.07 -5.25
CA LYS A 105 -8.68 12.56 -4.97
C LYS A 105 -8.48 13.10 -3.55
N LYS A 106 -9.48 13.79 -2.99
CA LYS A 106 -9.46 14.32 -1.62
C LYS A 106 -9.21 13.28 -0.54
N ASP A 107 -9.65 12.04 -0.74
CA ASP A 107 -9.46 10.96 0.25
C ASP A 107 -8.10 10.26 0.07
N VAL A 108 -7.56 10.24 -1.16
CA VAL A 108 -6.17 9.83 -1.42
C VAL A 108 -5.18 10.86 -0.86
N GLU A 109 -5.43 12.15 -1.09
CA GLU A 109 -4.69 13.27 -0.49
C GLU A 109 -4.77 13.25 1.04
N ARG A 110 -5.91 12.84 1.61
CA ARG A 110 -6.06 12.67 3.07
C ARG A 110 -5.21 11.52 3.60
N LEU A 111 -5.25 10.35 2.96
CA LEU A 111 -4.38 9.21 3.32
C LEU A 111 -2.90 9.59 3.26
N ILE A 112 -2.50 10.40 2.27
CA ILE A 112 -1.13 10.93 2.17
C ILE A 112 -0.80 11.81 3.38
N LEU A 113 -1.65 12.77 3.73
CA LEU A 113 -1.44 13.71 4.85
C LEU A 113 -1.53 13.05 6.24
N GLU A 114 -2.32 11.98 6.38
CA GLU A 114 -2.43 11.18 7.61
C GLU A 114 -1.25 10.20 7.77
N SER A 115 -0.48 9.92 6.71
CA SER A 115 0.64 8.98 6.75
C SER A 115 1.92 9.61 7.33
N GLY A 116 2.44 9.02 8.41
CA GLY A 116 3.62 9.51 9.13
C GLY A 116 4.98 9.23 8.47
N GLY A 117 5.02 8.80 7.21
CA GLY A 117 6.25 8.45 6.47
C GLY A 117 6.10 7.24 5.55
N MET A 118 7.07 7.06 4.64
CA MET A 118 6.92 6.23 3.43
C MET A 118 6.47 4.78 3.67
N ARG A 119 7.11 4.05 4.61
CA ARG A 119 6.70 2.67 4.94
C ARG A 119 5.26 2.60 5.50
N SER A 120 4.79 3.64 6.20
CA SER A 120 3.41 3.75 6.67
C SER A 120 2.46 4.08 5.52
N LEU A 121 2.84 5.00 4.63
CA LEU A 121 2.07 5.36 3.43
C LEU A 121 1.81 4.13 2.56
N MET A 122 2.86 3.36 2.24
CA MET A 122 2.77 2.09 1.51
C MET A 122 1.79 1.11 2.16
N SER A 123 1.89 0.90 3.49
CA SER A 123 0.99 0.00 4.23
C SER A 123 -0.47 0.49 4.19
N CYS A 124 -0.71 1.80 4.30
CA CYS A 124 -2.03 2.41 4.15
C CYS A 124 -2.60 2.25 2.73
N ILE A 125 -1.77 2.42 1.69
CA ILE A 125 -2.15 2.21 0.28
C ILE A 125 -2.62 0.77 0.08
N HIS A 126 -1.83 -0.22 0.50
CA HIS A 126 -2.20 -1.64 0.37
C HIS A 126 -3.54 -1.95 1.04
N ARG A 127 -3.70 -1.50 2.30
CA ARG A 127 -4.96 -1.69 3.04
C ARG A 127 -6.16 -1.02 2.36
N MET A 128 -5.99 0.16 1.74
CA MET A 128 -7.08 0.80 1.00
C MET A 128 -7.35 0.13 -0.35
N SER A 129 -6.33 -0.35 -1.06
CA SER A 129 -6.49 -1.11 -2.31
C SER A 129 -7.29 -2.39 -2.06
N GLU A 130 -6.95 -3.14 -0.99
CA GLU A 130 -7.69 -4.33 -0.56
C GLU A 130 -9.17 -4.01 -0.25
N MET A 131 -9.46 -2.95 0.50
CA MET A 131 -10.85 -2.55 0.81
C MET A 131 -11.65 -2.08 -0.42
N VAL A 132 -10.98 -1.53 -1.45
CA VAL A 132 -11.63 -1.18 -2.73
C VAL A 132 -11.93 -2.44 -3.55
N GLU A 133 -10.99 -3.38 -3.61
CA GLU A 133 -11.16 -4.65 -4.33
C GLU A 133 -12.20 -5.58 -3.67
N THR A 134 -12.30 -5.64 -2.34
CA THR A 134 -13.40 -6.41 -1.69
C THR A 134 -14.76 -5.78 -2.00
N LYS A 135 -14.89 -4.46 -1.86
CA LYS A 135 -16.13 -3.73 -2.15
C LYS A 135 -16.57 -3.88 -3.61
N LYS A 136 -15.62 -3.96 -4.55
CA LYS A 136 -15.86 -4.23 -5.97
C LYS A 136 -16.39 -5.65 -6.20
N ARG A 137 -15.86 -6.65 -5.49
CA ARG A 137 -16.32 -8.06 -5.53
C ARG A 137 -17.66 -8.29 -4.83
N GLU A 138 -18.02 -7.45 -3.86
CA GLU A 138 -19.35 -7.44 -3.24
C GLU A 138 -20.42 -6.79 -4.14
N ALA A 139 -20.01 -5.90 -5.05
CA ALA A 139 -20.91 -5.25 -6.01
C ALA A 139 -21.22 -6.11 -7.24
N GLU A 140 -20.39 -7.10 -7.57
CA GLU A 140 -20.69 -8.08 -8.62
C GLU A 140 -21.50 -9.27 -8.06
N PRO A 141 -22.60 -9.68 -8.71
CA PRO A 141 -23.39 -10.83 -8.27
C PRO A 141 -22.56 -12.12 -8.43
N GLN A 142 -22.16 -12.71 -7.30
CA GLN A 142 -21.36 -13.93 -7.27
C GLN A 142 -22.07 -15.07 -8.01
N LYS A 143 -21.66 -15.34 -9.26
CA LYS A 143 -21.91 -16.64 -9.89
C LYS A 143 -21.23 -17.71 -9.03
N PRO A 144 -21.93 -18.79 -8.64
CA PRO A 144 -21.32 -19.82 -7.81
C PRO A 144 -20.16 -20.46 -8.56
N MET A 145 -18.93 -20.26 -8.07
CA MET A 145 -17.78 -21.03 -8.53
C MET A 145 -18.03 -22.49 -8.19
N GLU A 146 -18.11 -23.33 -9.23
CA GLU A 146 -18.13 -24.78 -9.07
C GLU A 146 -16.85 -25.21 -8.34
N LYS A 147 -17.04 -25.93 -7.22
CA LYS A 147 -15.90 -26.39 -6.43
C LYS A 147 -15.26 -27.57 -7.17
N PRO A 148 -13.91 -27.64 -7.28
CA PRO A 148 -13.21 -28.76 -7.94
C PRO A 148 -13.45 -30.15 -7.31
N PHE A 149 -14.17 -30.21 -6.20
CA PHE A 149 -14.53 -31.44 -5.50
C PHE A 149 -16.05 -31.45 -5.26
N PRO A 150 -16.76 -32.53 -5.63
CA PRO A 150 -18.08 -32.80 -5.10
C PRO A 150 -18.03 -32.74 -3.58
N ARG A 151 -18.99 -32.05 -2.97
CA ARG A 151 -19.20 -32.19 -1.53
C ARG A 151 -19.70 -33.62 -1.30
N PRO A 152 -19.14 -34.41 -0.38
CA PRO A 152 -19.69 -35.72 -0.10
C PRO A 152 -21.13 -35.54 0.41
N ASP A 153 -22.11 -35.92 -0.39
CA ASP A 153 -23.48 -36.02 0.09
C ASP A 153 -23.50 -37.10 1.17
N GLY A 154 -23.98 -36.74 2.37
CA GLY A 154 -23.97 -37.61 3.54
C GLY A 154 -24.97 -38.78 3.48
N LEU A 155 -25.46 -39.11 2.29
CA LEU A 155 -26.32 -40.25 2.04
C LEU A 155 -25.43 -41.49 1.80
N PRO A 156 -25.82 -42.68 2.30
CA PRO A 156 -25.18 -43.90 1.85
C PRO A 156 -25.42 -44.10 0.35
N LYS A 157 -24.44 -44.68 -0.36
CA LYS A 157 -24.56 -45.10 -1.76
C LYS A 157 -25.83 -45.93 -1.99
N SER A 158 -26.43 -45.81 -3.17
CA SER A 158 -27.59 -46.65 -3.51
C SER A 158 -27.16 -48.12 -3.68
N VAL A 159 -28.09 -49.06 -3.49
CA VAL A 159 -27.80 -50.49 -3.67
C VAL A 159 -27.37 -50.79 -5.11
N GLU A 160 -27.99 -50.09 -6.07
CA GLU A 160 -27.70 -50.15 -7.51
C GLU A 160 -26.28 -49.64 -7.84
N GLU A 161 -25.85 -48.52 -7.23
CA GLU A 161 -24.49 -47.97 -7.36
C GLU A 161 -23.44 -48.93 -6.79
N ILE A 162 -23.74 -49.60 -5.68
CA ILE A 162 -22.83 -50.58 -5.04
C ILE A 162 -22.67 -51.84 -5.92
N GLU A 163 -23.74 -52.28 -6.59
CA GLU A 163 -23.70 -53.42 -7.52
C GLU A 163 -22.99 -53.07 -8.84
N GLU A 164 -23.18 -51.87 -9.39
CA GLU A 164 -22.43 -51.41 -10.56
C GLU A 164 -20.93 -51.23 -10.24
N GLU A 165 -20.59 -50.67 -9.07
CA GLU A 165 -19.21 -50.58 -8.56
C GLU A 165 -18.59 -51.96 -8.25
N GLU A 166 -19.39 -53.03 -8.12
CA GLU A 166 -18.89 -54.42 -8.04
C GLU A 166 -18.67 -55.04 -9.43
N ASN A 167 -19.65 -54.91 -10.33
CA ASN A 167 -19.58 -55.45 -11.69
C ASN A 167 -18.52 -54.76 -12.57
N ALA A 168 -18.20 -53.49 -12.32
CA ALA A 168 -17.18 -52.73 -13.05
C ALA A 168 -15.72 -53.06 -12.66
N ARG A 169 -15.48 -53.96 -11.70
CA ARG A 169 -14.12 -54.26 -11.20
C ARG A 169 -13.35 -55.22 -12.14
N MET A 170 -12.06 -54.96 -12.29
CA MET A 170 -11.14 -55.91 -12.93
C MET A 170 -11.06 -57.23 -12.14
N ALA A 171 -10.86 -58.34 -12.86
CA ALA A 171 -10.83 -59.68 -12.27
C ALA A 171 -9.75 -59.82 -11.17
N ASP A 172 -10.19 -60.19 -9.97
CA ASP A 172 -9.33 -60.29 -8.80
C ASP A 172 -8.47 -61.56 -8.75
N SER A 173 -7.25 -61.41 -8.25
CA SER A 173 -6.46 -62.52 -7.74
C SER A 173 -7.07 -63.08 -6.43
N ALA A 174 -6.76 -64.34 -6.10
CA ALA A 174 -7.18 -64.93 -4.83
C ALA A 174 -6.70 -64.12 -3.60
N PHE A 175 -5.54 -63.46 -3.70
CA PHE A 175 -4.96 -62.63 -2.65
C PHE A 175 -5.65 -61.27 -2.51
N THR A 176 -5.89 -60.55 -3.61
CA THR A 176 -6.61 -59.26 -3.58
C THR A 176 -8.06 -59.42 -3.13
N ARG A 177 -8.73 -60.53 -3.52
CA ARG A 177 -10.04 -60.92 -3.00
C ARG A 177 -10.03 -61.14 -1.48
N LEU A 178 -9.02 -61.83 -0.94
CA LEU A 178 -8.87 -62.03 0.50
C LEU A 178 -8.64 -60.71 1.25
N LEU A 179 -7.79 -59.83 0.72
CA LEU A 179 -7.54 -58.51 1.32
C LEU A 179 -8.81 -57.65 1.33
N ARG A 180 -9.58 -57.58 0.23
CA ARG A 180 -10.84 -56.80 0.21
C ARG A 180 -11.90 -57.39 1.13
N ALA A 181 -11.99 -58.73 1.24
CA ALA A 181 -12.91 -59.39 2.15
C ALA A 181 -12.61 -59.09 3.64
N LYS A 182 -11.33 -58.95 4.00
CA LYS A 182 -10.91 -58.57 5.37
C LYS A 182 -10.85 -57.06 5.61
N GLY A 183 -10.67 -56.26 4.56
CA GLY A 183 -10.60 -54.80 4.59
C GLY A 183 -11.94 -54.08 4.44
N LYS A 184 -13.07 -54.75 4.65
CA LYS A 184 -14.42 -54.15 4.55
C LYS A 184 -14.68 -53.00 5.53
N PHE A 185 -13.93 -52.94 6.63
CA PHE A 185 -14.08 -51.93 7.67
C PHE A 185 -12.80 -51.08 7.78
N PRO A 186 -12.90 -49.76 8.04
CA PRO A 186 -11.75 -48.92 8.34
C PRO A 186 -10.98 -49.44 9.56
N ALA A 187 -9.66 -49.25 9.60
CA ALA A 187 -8.79 -49.76 10.68
C ALA A 187 -9.10 -49.21 12.09
N TRP A 188 -9.97 -48.20 12.20
CA TRP A 188 -10.47 -47.61 13.46
C TRP A 188 -11.89 -48.08 13.85
N TYR A 189 -12.54 -48.91 13.02
CA TYR A 189 -13.89 -49.41 13.26
C TYR A 189 -13.93 -50.95 13.25
N SER A 190 -14.46 -51.53 14.31
CA SER A 190 -14.97 -52.90 14.31
C SER A 190 -16.48 -52.85 14.49
N PRO A 191 -17.28 -53.64 13.75
CA PRO A 191 -18.65 -53.91 14.16
C PRO A 191 -18.65 -54.53 15.56
N LEU A 192 -19.71 -54.30 16.32
CA LEU A 192 -19.96 -55.04 17.56
C LEU A 192 -20.37 -56.49 17.19
N PRO A 193 -20.09 -57.48 18.04
CA PRO A 193 -20.63 -58.82 17.86
C PRO A 193 -22.16 -58.78 17.94
N ASP A 194 -22.82 -59.40 16.97
CA ASP A 194 -24.24 -59.73 17.08
C ASP A 194 -24.42 -60.68 18.26
N HIS A 195 -25.16 -60.24 19.28
CA HIS A 195 -25.54 -61.07 20.41
C HIS A 195 -26.93 -61.63 20.11
N GLU A 196 -27.02 -62.95 19.97
CA GLU A 196 -28.29 -63.62 19.74
C GLU A 196 -29.20 -63.43 20.96
N THR A 197 -30.29 -62.68 20.78
CA THR A 197 -31.39 -62.61 21.75
C THR A 197 -32.38 -63.73 21.47
N ASP A 198 -32.38 -64.72 22.34
CA ASP A 198 -33.36 -65.82 22.50
C ASP A 198 -34.74 -65.28 22.95
#